data_AF-A0A959V6G7-F1
#
_entry.id   AF-A0A959V6G7-F1
#
_cell.length_a   1.000
_cell.length_b   1.000
_cell.length_c   1.000
_cell.angle_alpha   90.00
_cell.angle_beta   90.00
_cell.angle_gamma   90.00
#
_symmetry.space_group_name_H-M   'P 1'
#
loop_
_entity.id
_entity.type
_entity.pdbx_description
1 polymer ?
#
loop_
_entity_poly.entity_id
_entity_poly.type
_entity_poly.pdbx_seq_one_letter_code
_entity_poly.pdbx_strand_id
1 'polypeptide(L)'
;MSQRSFVLFAVLLIAADLLGQARVIRVGLLRDKTVQKAVVMTHRGVYDVFTDGERKAQVTSHDGLKVEVGNGRLICRTLSSTYTARERIEFRSRQANSAFRMRSMDHRMAERAYEGGLEVTLENGALRLVNVVPLEEYVAGVVQSEAGRHHHLEYYKLQAVSCRTYALSNQRKHLDQGFEVCDRVHCQVYHGRNHTDTIAQAVLETRNMVMVDADIR
;
A
#
# COMPACT_ATOMS: atom_id res chain seq x y z
N MET A 1 -16.15 -41.36 31.96
CA MET A 1 -14.75 -40.89 31.86
C MET A 1 -14.30 -41.09 30.43
N SER A 2 -13.82 -40.15 29.64
CA SER A 2 -13.56 -38.71 29.74
C SER A 2 -13.40 -38.24 28.29
N GLN A 3 -14.36 -37.48 27.78
CA GLN A 3 -14.32 -36.86 26.45
C GLN A 3 -13.76 -35.44 26.64
N ARG A 4 -12.43 -35.31 26.73
CA ARG A 4 -11.75 -34.02 26.98
C ARG A 4 -10.38 -33.95 26.30
N SER A 5 -10.31 -33.96 24.97
CA SER A 5 -9.06 -33.63 24.27
C SER A 5 -9.19 -32.86 22.95
N PHE A 6 -10.39 -32.62 22.41
CA PHE A 6 -10.53 -31.99 21.07
C PHE A 6 -10.63 -30.45 21.07
N VAL A 7 -10.96 -29.82 22.21
CA VAL A 7 -11.19 -28.37 22.25
C VAL A 7 -9.89 -27.55 22.26
N LEU A 8 -8.79 -28.11 22.76
CA LEU A 8 -7.53 -27.36 22.92
C LEU A 8 -6.80 -27.08 21.59
N PHE A 9 -6.98 -27.95 20.58
CA PHE A 9 -6.30 -27.81 19.28
C PHE A 9 -6.97 -26.77 18.37
N ALA A 10 -8.29 -26.62 18.47
CA ALA A 10 -9.04 -25.62 17.71
C ALA A 10 -8.78 -24.18 18.22
N VAL A 11 -8.60 -24.00 19.53
CA VAL A 11 -8.29 -22.68 20.12
C VAL A 11 -6.88 -22.20 19.74
N LEU A 12 -5.91 -23.11 19.60
CA LEU A 12 -4.55 -22.77 19.17
C LEU A 12 -4.47 -22.35 17.69
N LEU A 13 -5.29 -22.96 16.83
CA LEU A 13 -5.38 -22.61 15.39
C LEU A 13 -6.07 -21.26 15.18
N ILE A 14 -7.11 -20.94 15.96
CA ILE A 14 -7.80 -19.64 15.88
C ILE A 14 -6.91 -18.49 16.41
N ALA A 15 -6.00 -18.77 17.36
CA ALA A 15 -5.04 -17.78 17.85
C ALA A 15 -3.91 -17.47 16.85
N ALA A 16 -3.56 -18.42 15.97
CA ALA A 16 -2.50 -18.23 14.96
C ALA A 16 -2.91 -17.25 13.85
N ASP A 17 -4.20 -17.22 13.46
CA ASP A 17 -4.70 -16.29 12.44
C ASP A 17 -4.73 -14.83 12.92
N LEU A 18 -4.84 -14.60 14.24
CA LEU A 18 -4.82 -13.27 14.84
C LEU A 18 -3.40 -12.67 15.01
N LEU A 19 -2.35 -13.50 14.92
CA LEU A 19 -0.96 -13.08 15.10
C LEU A 19 -0.19 -12.82 13.78
N GLY A 20 -0.81 -13.11 12.62
CA GLY A 20 -0.08 -13.25 11.36
C GLY A 20 -0.32 -12.22 10.27
N GLN A 21 -1.36 -11.38 10.34
CA GLN A 21 -1.57 -10.39 9.28
C GLN A 21 -0.65 -9.18 9.48
N ALA A 22 0.29 -9.02 8.54
CA ALA A 22 1.08 -7.79 8.45
C ALA A 22 0.13 -6.60 8.40
N ARG A 23 0.21 -5.71 9.40
CA ARG A 23 -0.61 -4.50 9.44
C ARG A 23 -0.41 -3.74 8.14
N VAL A 24 -1.50 -3.39 7.48
CA VAL A 24 -1.51 -2.63 6.24
C VAL A 24 -1.80 -1.17 6.56
N ILE A 25 -1.19 -0.27 5.80
CA ILE A 25 -1.51 1.15 5.78
C ILE A 25 -2.02 1.56 4.40
N ARG A 26 -2.99 2.47 4.37
CA ARG A 26 -3.63 3.01 3.16
C ARG A 26 -3.07 4.41 2.91
N VAL A 27 -2.34 4.56 1.81
CA VAL A 27 -1.65 5.80 1.45
C VAL A 27 -2.31 6.44 0.23
N GLY A 28 -2.91 7.61 0.39
CA GLY A 28 -3.40 8.41 -0.73
C GLY A 28 -2.25 8.93 -1.58
N LEU A 29 -2.25 8.61 -2.87
CA LEU A 29 -1.20 8.98 -3.81
C LEU A 29 -1.62 10.16 -4.70
N LEU A 30 -0.65 11.00 -5.07
CA LEU A 30 -0.81 12.10 -6.03
C LEU A 30 -1.96 13.04 -5.69
N ARG A 31 -2.20 13.29 -4.39
CA ARG A 31 -3.36 14.07 -3.90
C ARG A 31 -3.37 15.53 -4.33
N ASP A 32 -2.23 16.06 -4.78
CA ASP A 32 -2.10 17.40 -5.35
C ASP A 32 -2.39 17.46 -6.86
N LYS A 33 -2.78 16.34 -7.48
CA LYS A 33 -2.95 16.22 -8.93
C LYS A 33 -4.30 15.64 -9.29
N THR A 34 -4.93 16.22 -10.31
CA THR A 34 -6.10 15.61 -10.96
C THR A 34 -5.62 14.54 -11.92
N VAL A 35 -5.79 13.26 -11.56
CA VAL A 35 -5.39 12.13 -12.41
C VAL A 35 -6.64 11.54 -13.06
N GLN A 36 -6.69 11.51 -14.38
CA GLN A 36 -7.77 10.88 -15.15
C GLN A 36 -7.39 9.50 -15.68
N LYS A 37 -6.09 9.26 -15.86
CA LYS A 37 -5.54 8.05 -16.48
C LYS A 37 -4.26 7.63 -15.77
N ALA A 38 -4.17 6.37 -15.41
CA ALA A 38 -2.99 5.75 -14.86
C ALA A 38 -2.72 4.40 -15.52
N VAL A 39 -1.45 4.03 -15.66
CA VAL A 39 -1.03 2.70 -16.06
C VAL A 39 -0.32 2.05 -14.88
N VAL A 40 -0.75 0.83 -14.55
CA VAL A 40 -0.19 0.01 -13.49
C VAL A 40 0.40 -1.24 -14.15
N MET A 41 1.67 -1.52 -13.90
CA MET A 41 2.37 -2.70 -14.42
C MET A 41 2.83 -3.55 -13.26
N THR A 42 2.67 -4.86 -13.35
CA THR A 42 3.29 -5.75 -12.37
C THR A 42 4.81 -5.59 -12.42
N HIS A 43 5.46 -5.50 -11.26
CA HIS A 43 6.93 -5.53 -11.16
C HIS A 43 7.42 -6.83 -10.54
N ARG A 44 6.73 -7.30 -9.50
CA ARG A 44 7.00 -8.55 -8.79
C ARG A 44 5.71 -9.14 -8.25
N GLY A 45 5.49 -10.44 -8.47
CA GLY A 45 4.35 -11.19 -7.96
C GLY A 45 3.18 -11.30 -8.92
N VAL A 46 2.05 -11.80 -8.42
CA VAL A 46 0.81 -12.02 -9.18
C VAL A 46 -0.31 -11.21 -8.53
N TYR A 47 -1.07 -10.52 -9.37
CA TYR A 47 -2.16 -9.65 -8.93
C TYR A 47 -3.49 -10.12 -9.50
N ASP A 48 -4.52 -10.06 -8.68
CA ASP A 48 -5.89 -10.18 -9.12
C ASP A 48 -6.51 -8.77 -9.25
N VAL A 49 -7.26 -8.56 -10.34
CA VAL A 49 -8.01 -7.34 -10.60
C VAL A 49 -9.44 -7.57 -10.16
N PHE A 50 -9.94 -6.70 -9.28
CA PHE A 50 -11.33 -6.68 -8.86
C PHE A 50 -12.02 -5.40 -9.34
N THR A 51 -13.30 -5.50 -9.66
CA THR A 51 -14.18 -4.35 -9.93
C THR A 51 -15.41 -4.49 -9.06
N ASP A 52 -15.72 -3.48 -8.25
CA ASP A 52 -16.88 -3.46 -7.35
C ASP A 52 -16.99 -4.75 -6.49
N GLY A 53 -15.83 -5.28 -6.04
CA GLY A 53 -15.74 -6.49 -5.22
C GLY A 53 -15.70 -7.82 -5.97
N GLU A 54 -15.94 -7.83 -7.29
CA GLU A 54 -15.91 -9.05 -8.10
C GLU A 54 -14.55 -9.23 -8.79
N ARG A 55 -13.96 -10.43 -8.69
CA ARG A 55 -12.69 -10.77 -9.34
C ARG A 55 -12.88 -10.91 -10.86
N LYS A 56 -12.14 -10.14 -11.65
CA LYS A 56 -12.26 -10.10 -13.12
C LYS A 56 -11.11 -10.74 -13.86
N ALA A 57 -9.89 -10.52 -13.39
CA ALA A 57 -8.70 -10.98 -14.09
C ALA A 57 -7.56 -11.29 -13.13
N GLN A 58 -6.56 -11.99 -13.66
CA GLN A 58 -5.25 -12.13 -13.05
C GLN A 58 -4.21 -11.52 -13.99
N VAL A 59 -3.23 -10.84 -13.41
CA VAL A 59 -2.20 -10.08 -14.10
C VAL A 59 -0.84 -10.55 -13.56
N THR A 60 0.04 -10.95 -14.48
CA THR A 60 1.36 -11.51 -14.15
C THR A 60 2.49 -10.53 -14.54
N SER A 61 3.74 -10.98 -14.54
CA SER A 61 4.97 -10.17 -14.62
C SER A 61 5.20 -9.41 -15.93
N HIS A 62 4.32 -9.53 -16.93
CA HIS A 62 4.41 -8.79 -18.20
C HIS A 62 3.10 -8.07 -18.55
N ASP A 63 2.09 -8.19 -17.70
CA ASP A 63 0.78 -7.63 -17.92
C ASP A 63 0.64 -6.28 -17.19
N GLY A 64 -0.24 -5.46 -17.74
CA GLY A 64 -0.58 -4.15 -17.20
C GLY A 64 -2.08 -3.96 -17.07
N LEU A 65 -2.43 -3.04 -16.19
CA LEU A 65 -3.77 -2.52 -16.01
C LEU A 65 -3.74 -1.02 -16.31
N LYS A 66 -4.38 -0.60 -17.40
CA LYS A 66 -4.69 0.81 -17.62
C LYS A 66 -6.00 1.13 -16.92
N VAL A 67 -6.00 2.14 -16.07
CA VAL A 67 -7.19 2.64 -15.38
C VAL A 67 -7.49 4.05 -15.83
N GLU A 68 -8.76 4.35 -16.12
CA GLU A 68 -9.19 5.69 -16.49
C GLU A 68 -10.62 6.00 -16.05
N VAL A 69 -10.94 7.29 -15.96
CA VAL A 69 -12.32 7.76 -15.80
C VAL A 69 -12.95 7.96 -17.18
N GLY A 70 -14.17 7.43 -17.36
CA GLY A 70 -14.98 7.67 -18.55
C GLY A 70 -16.47 7.57 -18.22
N ASN A 71 -17.25 8.55 -18.69
CA ASN A 71 -18.72 8.61 -18.50
C ASN A 71 -19.15 8.44 -17.03
N GLY A 72 -18.44 9.06 -16.09
CA GLY A 72 -18.73 8.96 -14.65
C GLY A 72 -18.48 7.58 -14.05
N ARG A 73 -17.74 6.70 -14.74
CA ARG A 73 -17.37 5.37 -14.27
C ARG A 73 -15.86 5.18 -14.33
N LEU A 74 -15.39 4.21 -13.57
CA LEU A 74 -14.03 3.72 -13.68
C LEU A 74 -13.96 2.67 -14.78
N ILE A 75 -12.94 2.74 -15.62
CA ILE A 75 -12.67 1.78 -16.69
C ILE A 75 -11.29 1.20 -16.45
N CYS A 76 -11.18 -0.13 -16.41
CA CYS A 76 -9.90 -0.80 -16.37
C CYS A 76 -9.71 -1.70 -17.59
N ARG A 77 -8.54 -1.62 -18.21
CA ARG A 77 -8.19 -2.38 -19.40
C ARG A 77 -6.94 -3.19 -19.15
N THR A 78 -7.05 -4.48 -19.39
CA THR A 78 -5.91 -5.39 -19.55
C THR A 78 -5.59 -5.53 -21.03
N LEU A 79 -4.58 -6.33 -21.38
CA LEU A 79 -4.27 -6.63 -22.79
C LEU A 79 -5.43 -7.34 -23.52
N SER A 80 -6.21 -8.14 -22.80
CA SER A 80 -7.23 -9.02 -23.38
C SER A 80 -8.66 -8.55 -23.15
N SER A 81 -8.91 -7.64 -22.21
CA SER A 81 -10.27 -7.33 -21.76
C SER A 81 -10.41 -5.92 -21.20
N THR A 82 -11.64 -5.41 -21.26
CA THR A 82 -12.03 -4.13 -20.64
C THR A 82 -13.15 -4.39 -19.64
N TYR A 83 -13.02 -3.83 -18.45
CA TYR A 83 -14.02 -3.89 -17.39
C TYR A 83 -14.38 -2.48 -16.94
N THR A 84 -15.58 -2.33 -16.39
CA THR A 84 -16.06 -1.06 -15.84
C THR A 84 -16.51 -1.26 -14.41
N ALA A 85 -16.19 -0.30 -13.54
CA ALA A 85 -16.60 -0.27 -12.15
C ALA A 85 -17.34 1.05 -11.86
N ARG A 86 -18.30 1.01 -10.92
CA ARG A 86 -18.98 2.23 -10.43
C ARG A 86 -18.27 2.82 -9.23
N GLU A 87 -17.83 1.97 -8.31
CA GLU A 87 -17.32 2.38 -7.01
C GLU A 87 -15.79 2.28 -6.98
N ARG A 88 -15.26 1.09 -7.31
CA ARG A 88 -13.83 0.83 -7.14
C ARG A 88 -13.25 -0.23 -8.06
N ILE A 89 -11.97 -0.04 -8.37
CA ILE A 89 -11.08 -1.07 -8.94
C ILE A 89 -10.01 -1.38 -7.91
N GLU A 90 -9.68 -2.65 -7.76
CA GLU A 90 -8.60 -3.07 -6.86
C GLU A 90 -7.62 -3.97 -7.58
N PHE A 91 -6.33 -3.64 -7.45
CA PHE A 91 -5.20 -4.42 -7.88
C PHE A 91 -4.58 -5.06 -6.65
N ARG A 92 -5.02 -6.28 -6.33
CA ARG A 92 -4.68 -6.97 -5.09
C ARG A 92 -3.62 -8.02 -5.34
N SER A 93 -2.52 -7.97 -4.59
CA SER A 93 -1.53 -9.03 -4.65
C SER A 93 -2.05 -10.32 -3.97
N ARG A 94 -1.65 -11.47 -4.51
CA ARG A 94 -1.91 -12.79 -3.91
C ARG A 94 -0.81 -13.28 -2.97
N GLN A 95 0.31 -12.56 -2.89
CA GLN A 95 1.51 -13.01 -2.19
C GLN A 95 2.21 -11.86 -1.45
N ALA A 96 2.92 -12.21 -0.38
CA ALA A 96 3.87 -11.31 0.24
C ALA A 96 4.97 -10.90 -0.75
N ASN A 97 5.67 -9.79 -0.45
CA ASN A 97 6.76 -9.27 -1.27
C ASN A 97 6.37 -9.08 -2.74
N SER A 98 5.31 -8.31 -2.96
CA SER A 98 4.77 -8.02 -4.28
C SER A 98 4.84 -6.53 -4.53
N ALA A 99 5.24 -6.18 -5.76
CA ALA A 99 5.42 -4.80 -6.16
C ALA A 99 4.80 -4.54 -7.53
N PHE A 100 4.31 -3.32 -7.72
CA PHE A 100 3.81 -2.83 -8.99
C PHE A 100 4.46 -1.48 -9.32
N ARG A 101 4.52 -1.15 -10.60
CA ARG A 101 4.92 0.17 -11.10
C ARG A 101 3.68 0.92 -11.53
N MET A 102 3.64 2.20 -11.25
CA MET A 102 2.53 3.07 -11.65
C MET A 102 3.06 4.34 -12.29
N ARG A 103 2.39 4.77 -13.35
CA ARG A 103 2.63 6.04 -14.03
C ARG A 103 1.31 6.75 -14.30
N SER A 104 1.23 8.03 -13.95
CA SER A 104 0.15 8.91 -14.42
C SER A 104 0.36 9.21 -15.90
N MET A 105 -0.72 9.14 -16.68
CA MET A 105 -0.68 9.49 -18.10
C MET A 105 -1.01 10.95 -18.37
N ASP A 106 -1.54 11.68 -17.39
CA ASP A 106 -1.94 13.09 -17.53
C ASP A 106 -0.84 14.06 -17.09
N HIS A 107 0.10 13.58 -16.26
CA HIS A 107 1.15 14.40 -15.67
C HIS A 107 2.53 13.85 -16.04
N ARG A 108 3.45 14.73 -16.46
CA ARG A 108 4.84 14.36 -16.73
C ARG A 108 5.59 14.08 -15.43
N MET A 109 5.61 12.82 -15.01
CA MET A 109 6.32 12.35 -13.83
C MET A 109 7.04 11.03 -14.12
N ALA A 110 8.10 10.76 -13.35
CA ALA A 110 8.74 9.45 -13.37
C ALA A 110 7.76 8.37 -12.91
N GLU A 111 7.89 7.18 -13.50
CA GLU A 111 7.24 5.99 -12.99
C GLU A 111 7.75 5.69 -11.59
N ARG A 112 6.84 5.29 -10.69
CA ARG A 112 7.19 4.89 -9.32
C ARG A 112 6.80 3.44 -9.09
N ALA A 113 7.64 2.71 -8.36
CA ALA A 113 7.33 1.37 -7.88
C ALA A 113 6.71 1.47 -6.48
N TYR A 114 5.74 0.63 -6.19
CA TYR A 114 5.07 0.53 -4.89
C TYR A 114 5.01 -0.93 -4.47
N GLU A 115 5.03 -1.18 -3.16
CA GLU A 115 4.78 -2.50 -2.58
C GLU A 115 3.28 -2.65 -2.27
N GLY A 116 2.80 -3.89 -2.16
CA GLY A 116 1.40 -4.18 -1.83
C GLY A 116 0.45 -3.98 -3.01
N GLY A 117 -0.76 -3.48 -2.77
CA GLY A 117 -1.81 -3.33 -3.77
C GLY A 117 -2.17 -1.87 -4.08
N LEU A 118 -3.04 -1.69 -5.07
CA LEU A 118 -3.61 -0.40 -5.43
C LEU A 118 -5.14 -0.48 -5.40
N GLU A 119 -5.77 0.48 -4.75
CA GLU A 119 -7.20 0.73 -4.85
C GLU A 119 -7.41 2.03 -5.61
N VAL A 120 -8.38 2.01 -6.54
CA VAL A 120 -8.75 3.16 -7.35
C VAL A 120 -10.24 3.40 -7.21
N THR A 121 -10.60 4.60 -6.78
CA THR A 121 -11.99 5.05 -6.65
C THR A 121 -12.22 6.30 -7.50
N LEU A 122 -13.49 6.62 -7.76
CA LEU A 122 -13.86 7.87 -8.43
C LEU A 122 -14.08 8.97 -7.38
N GLU A 123 -13.40 10.09 -7.52
CA GLU A 123 -13.57 11.28 -6.69
C GLU A 123 -13.62 12.52 -7.58
N ASN A 124 -14.71 13.29 -7.51
CA ASN A 124 -14.87 14.55 -8.24
C ASN A 124 -14.57 14.44 -9.74
N GLY A 125 -14.94 13.32 -10.36
CA GLY A 125 -14.70 13.07 -11.78
C GLY A 125 -13.25 12.74 -12.14
N ALA A 126 -12.40 12.40 -11.16
CA ALA A 126 -11.01 11.98 -11.32
C ALA A 126 -10.70 10.70 -10.52
N LEU A 127 -9.56 10.06 -10.80
CA LEU A 127 -9.07 8.91 -10.05
C LEU A 127 -8.54 9.35 -8.69
N ARG A 128 -9.09 8.77 -7.63
CA ARG A 128 -8.44 8.71 -6.32
C ARG A 128 -7.64 7.41 -6.25
N LEU A 129 -6.33 7.55 -6.07
CA LEU A 129 -5.38 6.43 -6.03
C LEU A 129 -4.95 6.19 -4.58
N VAL A 130 -5.11 4.96 -4.08
CA VAL A 130 -4.72 4.57 -2.72
C VAL A 130 -3.82 3.35 -2.79
N ASN A 131 -2.57 3.48 -2.34
CA ASN A 131 -1.70 2.33 -2.17
C ASN A 131 -2.01 1.63 -0.84
N VAL A 132 -2.31 0.34 -0.93
CA VAL A 132 -2.63 -0.54 0.20
C VAL A 132 -1.40 -1.39 0.47
N VAL A 133 -0.57 -0.96 1.42
CA VAL A 133 0.82 -1.44 1.57
C VAL A 133 1.10 -1.94 2.98
N PRO A 134 1.89 -3.01 3.18
CA PRO A 134 2.32 -3.40 4.52
C PRO A 134 3.06 -2.26 5.23
N LEU A 135 2.79 -2.05 6.52
CA LEU A 135 3.32 -0.92 7.29
C LEU A 135 4.85 -0.82 7.21
N GLU A 136 5.55 -1.95 7.34
CA GLU A 136 7.01 -1.96 7.30
C GLU A 136 7.56 -1.55 5.92
N GLU A 137 6.88 -1.92 4.84
CA GLU A 137 7.26 -1.51 3.49
C GLU A 137 6.96 -0.03 3.22
N TYR A 138 5.87 0.49 3.81
CA TYR A 138 5.60 1.92 3.83
C TYR A 138 6.70 2.67 4.57
N VAL A 139 7.06 2.24 5.78
CA VAL A 139 8.12 2.87 6.59
C VAL A 139 9.44 2.89 5.82
N ALA A 140 9.84 1.78 5.21
CA ALA A 140 11.05 1.74 4.39
C ALA A 140 11.00 2.75 3.22
N GLY A 141 9.86 2.83 2.54
CA GLY A 141 9.65 3.78 1.44
C GLY A 141 9.71 5.24 1.87
N VAL A 142 9.12 5.57 3.02
CA VAL A 142 9.17 6.91 3.62
C VAL A 142 10.59 7.27 4.03
N VAL A 143 11.29 6.38 4.74
CA VAL A 143 12.68 6.62 5.17
C VAL A 143 13.56 6.91 3.96
N GLN A 144 13.45 6.15 2.86
CA GLN A 144 14.21 6.45 1.65
C GLN A 144 13.84 7.82 1.04
N SER A 145 12.56 8.18 1.09
CA SER A 145 12.06 9.42 0.48
C SER A 145 12.44 10.67 1.27
N GLU A 146 12.49 10.59 2.61
CA GLU A 146 12.79 11.72 3.49
C GLU A 146 14.27 11.84 3.86
N ALA A 147 14.93 10.72 4.13
CA ALA A 147 16.34 10.70 4.52
C ALA A 147 17.30 10.52 3.33
N GLY A 148 16.85 10.04 2.18
CA GLY A 148 17.73 9.76 1.04
C GLY A 148 18.60 8.52 1.25
N ARG A 149 19.83 8.55 0.74
CA ARG A 149 20.77 7.40 0.71
C ARG A 149 22.09 7.75 1.40
N HIS A 150 22.90 6.72 1.66
CA HIS A 150 24.28 6.84 2.18
C HIS A 150 24.45 7.35 3.62
N HIS A 151 23.44 7.19 4.48
CA HIS A 151 23.57 7.41 5.92
C HIS A 151 23.92 6.12 6.70
N HIS A 152 24.35 6.30 7.96
CA HIS A 152 24.62 5.22 8.90
C HIS A 152 23.34 4.44 9.27
N LEU A 153 23.50 3.15 9.57
CA LEU A 153 22.40 2.27 9.96
C LEU A 153 21.58 2.83 11.13
N GLU A 154 22.25 3.35 12.17
CA GLU A 154 21.59 3.92 13.35
C GLU A 154 20.72 5.14 13.03
N TYR A 155 21.12 5.96 12.05
CA TYR A 155 20.29 7.06 11.57
C TYR A 155 19.01 6.55 10.91
N TYR A 156 19.10 5.51 10.08
CA TYR A 156 17.91 4.90 9.48
C TYR A 156 17.04 4.19 10.50
N LYS A 157 17.60 3.63 11.57
CA LYS A 157 16.81 3.06 12.67
C LYS A 157 15.98 4.12 13.39
N LEU A 158 16.61 5.25 13.73
CA LEU A 158 15.90 6.40 14.31
C LEU A 158 14.77 6.88 13.39
N GLN A 159 15.05 7.02 12.09
CA GLN A 159 14.05 7.41 11.10
C GLN A 159 12.91 6.38 10.99
N ALA A 160 13.22 5.09 10.97
CA ALA A 160 12.22 4.03 10.89
C ALA A 160 11.25 4.05 12.08
N VAL A 161 11.78 4.18 13.31
CA VAL A 161 10.96 4.31 14.52
C VAL A 161 10.11 5.58 14.47
N SER A 162 10.69 6.71 14.05
CA SER A 162 9.99 7.99 13.94
C SER A 162 8.86 7.94 12.92
N CYS A 163 9.12 7.41 11.72
CA CYS A 163 8.13 7.26 10.66
C CYS A 163 7.01 6.31 11.06
N ARG A 164 7.34 5.17 11.67
CA ARG A 164 6.33 4.21 12.14
C ARG A 164 5.42 4.83 13.20
N THR A 165 6.01 5.54 14.16
CA THR A 165 5.25 6.26 15.20
C THR A 165 4.28 7.25 14.55
N TYR A 166 4.78 8.09 13.65
CA TYR A 166 3.94 9.06 12.94
C TYR A 166 2.77 8.39 12.22
N ALA A 167 3.05 7.36 11.41
CA ALA A 167 2.03 6.68 10.62
C ALA A 167 0.93 6.07 11.50
N LEU A 168 1.30 5.52 12.65
CA LEU A 168 0.37 4.90 13.60
C LEU A 168 -0.43 5.92 14.42
N SER A 169 0.19 7.05 14.81
CA SER A 169 -0.53 8.13 15.50
C SER A 169 -1.48 8.90 14.57
N ASN A 170 -1.22 8.91 13.25
CA ASN A 170 -1.97 9.71 12.28
C ASN A 170 -2.93 8.88 11.41
N GLN A 171 -3.25 7.64 11.77
CA GLN A 171 -4.11 6.78 10.94
C GLN A 171 -5.50 7.38 10.67
N ARG A 172 -5.96 8.28 11.54
CA ARG A 172 -7.27 8.91 11.41
C ARG A 172 -7.26 10.17 10.55
N LYS A 173 -6.10 10.65 10.11
CA LYS A 173 -5.92 11.98 9.51
C LYS A 173 -6.71 12.19 8.22
N HIS A 174 -6.90 11.14 7.43
CA HIS A 174 -7.62 11.19 6.16
C HIS A 174 -8.76 10.17 6.03
N LEU A 175 -9.29 9.65 7.14
CA LEU A 175 -10.30 8.57 7.09
C LEU A 175 -11.52 8.93 6.25
N ASP A 176 -11.99 10.17 6.34
CA ASP A 176 -13.14 10.66 5.55
C ASP A 176 -12.86 10.67 4.04
N GLN A 177 -11.59 10.61 3.63
CA GLN A 177 -11.15 10.51 2.24
C GLN A 177 -10.87 9.06 1.80
N GLY A 178 -10.98 8.09 2.71
CA GLY A 178 -10.82 6.65 2.43
C GLY A 178 -9.39 6.10 2.54
N PHE A 179 -8.46 6.86 3.13
CA PHE A 179 -7.07 6.45 3.39
C PHE A 179 -6.56 7.03 4.70
N GLU A 180 -5.42 6.54 5.21
CA GLU A 180 -4.92 6.91 6.54
C GLU A 180 -3.95 8.10 6.46
N VAL A 181 -3.00 8.05 5.52
CA VAL A 181 -1.96 9.07 5.28
C VAL A 181 -1.82 9.35 3.79
N CYS A 182 -1.14 10.42 3.39
CA CYS A 182 -0.85 10.70 1.97
C CYS A 182 0.64 10.77 1.66
N ASP A 183 0.98 10.88 0.38
CA ASP A 183 2.35 10.91 -0.14
C ASP A 183 3.06 12.28 -0.12
N ARG A 184 2.56 13.22 0.68
CA ARG A 184 3.00 14.63 0.73
C ARG A 184 3.54 15.01 2.09
N VAL A 185 4.22 16.17 2.13
CA VAL A 185 4.89 16.74 3.31
C VAL A 185 3.98 17.00 4.52
N HIS A 186 2.65 17.16 4.33
CA HIS A 186 1.74 17.30 5.48
C HIS A 186 1.45 15.95 6.17
N CYS A 187 1.83 14.85 5.53
CA CYS A 187 1.92 13.52 6.12
C CYS A 187 3.38 13.14 6.26
N GLN A 188 3.88 12.35 5.30
CA GLN A 188 5.27 11.99 5.14
C GLN A 188 5.53 11.86 3.64
N VAL A 189 6.72 12.25 3.20
CA VAL A 189 7.07 12.12 1.78
C VAL A 189 7.15 10.62 1.48
N TYR A 190 6.31 10.15 0.55
CA TYR A 190 6.29 8.75 0.14
C TYR A 190 6.41 8.65 -1.38
N HIS A 191 7.52 8.12 -1.87
CA HIS A 191 7.75 7.90 -3.29
C HIS A 191 7.69 6.43 -3.70
N GLY A 192 7.10 5.61 -2.84
CA GLY A 192 6.90 4.20 -3.08
C GLY A 192 7.99 3.33 -2.46
N ARG A 193 8.39 2.29 -3.19
CA ARG A 193 9.26 1.21 -2.76
C ARG A 193 10.66 1.68 -2.37
N ASN A 194 11.20 1.11 -1.30
CA ASN A 194 12.61 1.23 -0.94
C ASN A 194 13.50 0.37 -1.85
N HIS A 195 14.67 0.91 -2.21
CA HIS A 195 15.69 0.25 -3.03
C HIS A 195 17.06 0.21 -2.33
N THR A 196 17.09 0.47 -1.03
CA THR A 196 18.33 0.59 -0.24
C THR A 196 18.36 -0.48 0.85
N ASP A 197 19.31 -1.41 0.77
CA ASP A 197 19.38 -2.55 1.69
C ASP A 197 19.61 -2.14 3.14
N THR A 198 20.39 -1.09 3.39
CA THR A 198 20.62 -0.58 4.76
C THR A 198 19.36 0.02 5.39
N ILE A 199 18.46 0.59 4.58
CA ILE A 199 17.14 1.05 5.05
C ILE A 199 16.25 -0.16 5.35
N ALA A 200 16.24 -1.17 4.47
CA ALA A 200 15.48 -2.40 4.71
C ALA A 200 15.95 -3.10 6.00
N GLN A 201 17.26 -3.15 6.23
CA GLN A 201 17.86 -3.67 7.46
C GLN A 201 17.43 -2.85 8.68
N ALA A 202 17.51 -1.51 8.64
CA ALA A 202 17.11 -0.65 9.75
C ALA A 202 15.64 -0.83 10.14
N VAL A 203 14.75 -0.92 9.16
CA VAL A 203 13.32 -1.15 9.38
C VAL A 203 13.08 -2.52 10.00
N LEU A 204 13.77 -3.55 9.51
CA LEU A 204 13.69 -4.90 10.06
C LEU A 204 14.19 -4.96 11.52
N GLU A 205 15.34 -4.35 11.82
CA GLU A 205 15.93 -4.35 13.17
C GLU A 205 15.13 -3.52 14.18
N THR A 206 14.27 -2.62 13.70
CA THR A 206 13.37 -1.78 14.53
C THR A 206 11.90 -2.14 14.35
N ARG A 207 11.60 -3.32 13.81
CA ARG A 207 10.24 -3.75 13.52
C ARG A 207 9.38 -3.66 14.78
N ASN A 208 8.17 -3.12 14.63
CA ASN A 208 7.21 -2.88 15.72
C ASN A 208 7.68 -1.90 16.82
N MET A 209 8.87 -1.29 16.72
CA MET A 209 9.29 -0.25 17.65
C MET A 209 8.68 1.10 17.28
N VAL A 210 8.14 1.77 18.28
CA VAL A 210 7.57 3.11 18.20
C VAL A 210 8.03 3.92 19.41
N MET A 211 8.06 5.24 19.27
CA MET A 211 8.19 6.14 20.40
C MET A 211 6.84 6.22 21.12
N VAL A 212 6.89 6.11 22.44
CA VAL A 212 5.74 6.29 23.31
C VAL A 212 6.10 7.34 24.34
N ASP A 213 5.11 8.12 24.73
CA ASP A 213 5.17 9.07 25.82
C ASP A 213 3.83 8.98 26.55
N ALA A 214 3.81 9.22 27.85
CA ALA A 214 2.57 9.16 28.64
C ALA A 214 1.52 10.18 28.14
N ASP A 215 1.96 11.26 27.49
CA ASP A 215 1.15 12.36 27.00
C ASP A 215 0.89 12.33 25.48
N ILE A 216 1.52 11.40 24.73
CA ILE A 216 1.19 11.17 23.31
C ILE A 216 -0.15 10.43 23.24
N ARG A 217 -1.23 11.18 22.94
CA ARG A 217 -2.59 10.69 22.75
C ARG A 217 -2.89 10.24 21.32
#